data_AF-A0A973R3D9-F1
#
_entry.id   AF-A0A973R3D9-F1
#
_cell.length_a   1.000
_cell.length_b   1.000
_cell.length_c   1.000
_cell.angle_alpha   90.00
_cell.angle_beta   90.00
_cell.angle_gamma   90.00
#
_symmetry.space_group_name_H-M   'P 1'
#
loop_
_entity.id
_entity.type
_entity.pdbx_description
1 polymer ?
#
loop_
_entity_poly.entity_id
_entity_poly.type
_entity_poly.pdbx_seq_one_letter_code
_entity_poly.pdbx_strand_id
1 'polypeptide(L)'
;MSHEVVFLPHILGQTWAQALAAARTAAGEEDPRIVAARLEPWPDLVLHAAQILGQIEEYRGRGQRELVHPVTRLRFTFFGEDGVIALPYWYDGPVARMAATMAFRFARAVEEDTGLAAYDPQQRTPLAEMGLEKFIGGYLRGRDKALAQAQARGPVPVGRELPTARSSTRRELPPGPSGGARAGGEPGTRRQVGSGSGSGSGSGSGSGSKPRKELGGGAPRSGSKADPGSRKGRSPEPETKGLQPPRRPRELPKGRR
;
A
#
# COMPACT_ATOMS: atom_id res chain seq x y z
N MET A 1 -11.64 -5.62 -11.49
CA MET A 1 -11.71 -4.41 -10.65
C MET A 1 -11.57 -4.83 -9.20
N SER A 2 -10.89 -4.02 -8.41
CA SER A 2 -10.58 -4.26 -6.99
C SER A 2 -10.90 -3.02 -6.15
N HIS A 3 -11.11 -3.25 -4.87
CA HIS A 3 -10.98 -2.25 -3.83
C HIS A 3 -9.53 -2.22 -3.38
N GLU A 4 -8.97 -1.04 -3.21
CA GLU A 4 -7.56 -0.86 -2.92
C GLU A 4 -7.39 -0.06 -1.64
N VAL A 5 -6.41 -0.45 -0.83
CA VAL A 5 -5.93 0.33 0.31
C VAL A 5 -4.45 0.51 0.10
N VAL A 6 -4.01 1.76 0.03
CA VAL A 6 -2.59 2.11 -0.16
C VAL A 6 -1.97 2.47 1.18
N PHE A 7 -0.73 2.05 1.37
CA PHE A 7 0.07 2.32 2.57
C PHE A 7 1.20 3.24 2.17
N LEU A 8 1.33 4.37 2.86
CA LEU A 8 2.27 5.41 2.48
C LEU A 8 2.93 5.99 3.73
N PRO A 9 4.18 6.47 3.65
CA PRO A 9 4.73 7.36 4.66
C PRO A 9 3.88 8.64 4.68
N HIS A 10 3.30 8.97 5.82
CA HIS A 10 2.46 10.14 5.97
C HIS A 10 3.01 11.05 7.06
N ILE A 11 3.60 12.17 6.65
CA ILE A 11 4.22 13.14 7.56
C ILE A 11 3.14 14.07 8.12
N LEU A 12 3.27 14.46 9.39
CA LEU A 12 2.34 15.41 10.01
C LEU A 12 2.28 16.72 9.21
N GLY A 13 1.07 17.15 8.85
CA GLY A 13 0.83 18.35 8.03
C GLY A 13 0.91 18.12 6.51
N GLN A 14 1.35 16.94 6.06
CA GLN A 14 1.24 16.53 4.67
C GLN A 14 -0.22 16.21 4.33
N THR A 15 -0.63 16.56 3.11
CA THR A 15 -1.91 16.10 2.57
C THR A 15 -1.77 14.72 1.92
N TRP A 16 -2.83 13.91 1.92
CA TRP A 16 -2.82 12.61 1.24
C TRP A 16 -2.46 12.67 -0.26
N ALA A 17 -2.86 13.75 -0.94
CA ALA A 17 -2.47 13.97 -2.33
C ALA A 17 -0.95 14.17 -2.49
N GLN A 18 -0.31 14.87 -1.55
CA GLN A 18 1.14 15.03 -1.52
C GLN A 18 1.85 13.72 -1.16
N ALA A 19 1.33 12.94 -0.20
CA ALA A 19 1.89 11.63 0.14
C ALA A 19 1.87 10.67 -1.06
N LEU A 20 0.74 10.61 -1.77
CA LEU A 20 0.61 9.83 -3.01
C LEU A 20 1.56 10.31 -4.11
N ALA A 21 1.74 11.62 -4.26
CA ALA A 21 2.68 12.18 -5.24
C ALA A 21 4.12 11.81 -4.89
N ALA A 22 4.50 11.92 -3.60
CA ALA A 22 5.83 11.57 -3.11
C ALA A 22 6.17 10.09 -3.35
N ALA A 23 5.25 9.17 -3.02
CA ALA A 23 5.46 7.74 -3.26
C ALA A 23 5.67 7.41 -4.74
N ARG A 24 4.92 8.06 -5.64
CA ARG A 24 5.11 7.89 -7.09
C ARG A 24 6.48 8.36 -7.57
N THR A 25 7.02 9.41 -6.96
CA THR A 25 8.36 9.91 -7.28
C THR A 25 9.42 8.96 -6.74
N ALA A 26 9.26 8.42 -5.52
CA ALA A 26 10.21 7.51 -4.89
C ALA A 26 10.38 6.20 -5.68
N ALA A 27 9.30 5.65 -6.25
CA ALA A 27 9.31 4.39 -6.99
C ALA A 27 10.26 4.35 -8.22
N GLY A 28 10.77 5.48 -8.69
CA GLY A 28 11.62 5.57 -9.88
C GLY A 28 13.13 5.41 -9.65
N GLU A 29 13.65 5.58 -8.43
CA GLU A 29 15.08 5.89 -8.21
C GLU A 29 15.80 4.97 -7.21
N GLU A 30 15.29 3.78 -6.90
CA GLU A 30 15.80 3.05 -5.73
C GLU A 30 16.90 2.01 -6.00
N ASP A 31 17.97 2.11 -5.21
CA ASP A 31 19.03 1.09 -5.08
C ASP A 31 18.43 -0.19 -4.44
N PRO A 32 18.58 -1.38 -5.09
CA PRO A 32 18.11 -2.65 -4.56
C PRO A 32 18.57 -2.99 -3.13
N ARG A 33 19.71 -2.45 -2.67
CA ARG A 33 20.20 -2.66 -1.29
C ARG A 33 19.36 -1.91 -0.27
N ILE A 34 18.94 -0.70 -0.60
CA ILE A 34 18.07 0.12 0.24
C ILE A 34 16.70 -0.57 0.35
N VAL A 35 16.19 -1.09 -0.76
CA VAL A 35 14.93 -1.84 -0.78
C VAL A 35 14.99 -3.08 0.12
N ALA A 36 16.11 -3.81 0.13
CA ALA A 36 16.25 -5.01 0.97
C ALA A 36 16.18 -4.71 2.47
N ALA A 37 16.78 -3.61 2.93
CA ALA A 37 16.75 -3.19 4.34
C ALA A 37 15.34 -2.75 4.78
N ARG A 38 14.54 -2.20 3.85
CA ARG A 38 13.17 -1.73 4.13
C ARG A 38 12.14 -2.86 4.21
N LEU A 39 12.52 -4.09 3.83
CA LEU A 39 11.67 -5.27 3.96
C LEU A 39 11.79 -5.95 5.34
N GLU A 40 12.43 -5.30 6.31
CA GLU A 40 12.64 -5.82 7.67
C GLU A 40 11.33 -6.20 8.39
N PRO A 41 10.20 -5.44 8.28
CA PRO A 41 8.93 -5.82 8.91
C PRO A 41 8.25 -7.06 8.29
N TRP A 42 8.79 -7.62 7.22
CA TRP A 42 8.13 -8.67 6.44
C TRP A 42 7.79 -9.94 7.26
N PRO A 43 8.69 -10.50 8.10
CA PRO A 43 8.36 -11.70 8.88
C PRO A 43 7.15 -11.52 9.81
N ASP A 44 7.04 -10.35 10.45
CA ASP A 44 5.93 -10.04 11.35
C ASP A 44 4.63 -9.86 10.57
N LEU A 45 4.68 -9.19 9.42
CA LEU A 45 3.55 -9.07 8.49
C LEU A 45 3.04 -10.44 8.03
N VAL A 46 3.93 -11.38 7.69
CA VAL A 46 3.55 -12.75 7.31
C VAL A 46 2.85 -13.45 8.47
N LEU A 47 3.38 -13.32 9.69
CA LEU A 47 2.80 -13.93 10.88
C LEU A 47 1.39 -13.38 11.17
N HIS A 48 1.22 -12.06 11.22
CA HIS A 48 -0.08 -11.42 11.46
C HIS A 48 -1.06 -11.69 10.32
N ALA A 49 -0.61 -11.69 9.06
CA ALA A 49 -1.43 -12.10 7.94
C ALA A 49 -1.95 -13.53 8.10
N ALA A 50 -1.09 -14.47 8.50
CA ALA A 50 -1.50 -15.86 8.72
C ALA A 50 -2.51 -16.00 9.87
N GLN A 51 -2.37 -15.21 10.93
CA GLN A 51 -3.33 -15.20 12.05
C GLN A 51 -4.71 -14.65 11.64
N ILE A 52 -4.74 -13.63 10.79
CA ILE A 52 -5.99 -12.94 10.38
C ILE A 52 -6.67 -13.65 9.21
N LEU A 53 -5.90 -14.05 8.20
CA LEU A 53 -6.38 -14.60 6.93
C LEU A 53 -6.36 -16.13 6.91
N GLY A 54 -5.63 -16.78 7.82
CA GLY A 54 -5.41 -18.22 7.78
C GLY A 54 -4.27 -18.57 6.82
N GLN A 55 -4.52 -19.51 5.91
CA GLN A 55 -3.50 -19.95 4.96
C GLN A 55 -3.20 -18.84 3.93
N ILE A 56 -1.93 -18.46 3.79
CA ILE A 56 -1.46 -17.45 2.84
C ILE A 56 -0.35 -18.02 1.94
N GLU A 57 -0.23 -17.47 0.73
CA GLU A 57 0.85 -17.75 -0.21
C GLU A 57 1.79 -16.55 -0.26
N GLU A 58 3.09 -16.77 -0.07
CA GLU A 58 4.13 -15.74 -0.20
C GLU A 58 4.81 -15.82 -1.57
N TYR A 59 4.99 -14.66 -2.20
CA TYR A 59 5.76 -14.49 -3.43
C TYR A 59 6.86 -13.46 -3.23
N ARG A 60 8.02 -13.71 -3.86
CA ARG A 60 9.19 -12.83 -3.81
C ARG A 60 9.47 -12.27 -5.19
N GLY A 61 9.36 -10.95 -5.32
CA GLY A 61 9.74 -10.22 -6.53
C GLY A 61 11.08 -9.51 -6.36
N ARG A 62 11.56 -8.90 -7.45
CA ARG A 62 12.71 -7.98 -7.41
C ARG A 62 12.29 -6.67 -6.77
N GLY A 63 12.67 -6.47 -5.51
CA GLY A 63 12.35 -5.25 -4.75
C GLY A 63 10.92 -5.20 -4.19
N GLN A 64 10.19 -6.32 -4.22
CA GLN A 64 8.87 -6.41 -3.61
C GLN A 64 8.64 -7.78 -2.99
N ARG A 65 7.71 -7.82 -2.05
CA ARG A 65 7.16 -9.03 -1.46
C ARG A 65 5.65 -9.01 -1.60
N GLU A 66 5.05 -10.17 -1.79
CA GLU A 66 3.61 -10.28 -2.01
C GLU A 66 3.01 -11.40 -1.18
N LEU A 67 1.85 -11.13 -0.56
CA LEU A 67 1.00 -12.12 0.07
C LEU A 67 -0.29 -12.26 -0.73
N VAL A 68 -0.73 -13.50 -0.92
CA VAL A 68 -2.01 -13.82 -1.55
C VAL A 68 -2.80 -14.74 -0.64
N HIS A 69 -4.03 -14.36 -0.33
CA HIS A 69 -4.98 -15.24 0.33
C HIS A 69 -5.71 -16.08 -0.73
N PRO A 70 -5.57 -17.42 -0.76
CA PRO A 70 -6.07 -18.26 -1.85
C PRO A 70 -7.60 -18.24 -1.98
N VAL A 71 -8.33 -18.08 -0.87
CA VAL A 71 -9.80 -18.09 -0.86
C VAL A 71 -10.39 -16.76 -1.32
N THR A 72 -9.98 -15.64 -0.71
CA THR A 72 -10.54 -14.32 -1.05
C THR A 72 -9.77 -13.60 -2.15
N ARG A 73 -8.67 -14.18 -2.64
CA ARG A 73 -7.76 -13.56 -3.63
C ARG A 73 -7.34 -12.14 -3.22
N LEU A 74 -7.37 -11.88 -1.91
CA LEU A 74 -6.82 -10.66 -1.34
C LEU A 74 -5.33 -10.73 -1.58
N ARG A 75 -4.81 -9.68 -2.21
CA ARG A 75 -3.39 -9.54 -2.49
C ARG A 75 -2.84 -8.37 -1.71
N PHE A 76 -1.71 -8.54 -1.06
CA PHE A 76 -0.92 -7.46 -0.51
C PHE A 76 0.45 -7.45 -1.17
N THR A 77 0.84 -6.31 -1.71
CA THR A 77 2.17 -6.11 -2.28
C THR A 77 2.88 -5.05 -1.46
N PHE A 78 4.08 -5.37 -0.98
CA PHE A 78 4.90 -4.50 -0.15
C PHE A 78 6.23 -4.22 -0.86
N PHE A 79 6.57 -2.94 -0.96
CA PHE A 79 7.78 -2.46 -1.63
C PHE A 79 8.82 -1.93 -0.61
N GLY A 80 8.54 -2.05 0.69
CA GLY A 80 9.41 -1.59 1.78
C GLY A 80 8.98 -0.24 2.33
N GLU A 81 8.79 0.78 1.49
CA GLU A 81 8.32 2.11 1.93
C GLU A 81 6.84 2.35 1.72
N ASP A 82 6.24 1.59 0.80
CA ASP A 82 4.82 1.64 0.52
C ASP A 82 4.28 0.23 0.29
N GLY A 83 2.96 0.14 0.22
CA GLY A 83 2.28 -1.10 -0.05
C GLY A 83 0.87 -0.88 -0.56
N VAL A 84 0.27 -1.96 -1.05
CA VAL A 84 -1.11 -1.95 -1.52
C VAL A 84 -1.79 -3.26 -1.18
N ILE A 85 -2.95 -3.18 -0.51
CA ILE A 85 -3.91 -4.28 -0.45
C ILE A 85 -4.88 -4.10 -1.62
N ALA A 86 -5.07 -5.15 -2.41
CA ALA A 86 -6.09 -5.24 -3.45
C ALA A 86 -7.06 -6.37 -3.14
N LEU A 87 -8.34 -6.03 -2.95
CA LEU A 87 -9.44 -6.96 -2.71
C LEU A 87 -10.38 -7.00 -3.93
N PRO A 88 -10.50 -8.13 -4.65
CA PRO A 88 -11.36 -8.24 -5.83
C PRO A 88 -12.85 -8.07 -5.51
N TYR A 89 -13.62 -7.43 -6.40
CA TYR A 89 -15.08 -7.28 -6.29
C TYR A 89 -15.87 -8.54 -6.72
N TRP A 90 -15.32 -9.74 -6.52
CA TRP A 90 -15.92 -10.99 -7.01
C TRP A 90 -16.96 -11.59 -6.07
N TYR A 91 -16.85 -11.27 -4.79
CA TYR A 91 -17.68 -11.86 -3.74
C TYR A 91 -19.03 -11.15 -3.63
N ASP A 92 -20.04 -11.84 -3.11
CA ASP A 92 -21.34 -11.29 -2.79
C ASP A 92 -21.79 -11.62 -1.35
N GLY A 93 -22.87 -10.97 -0.93
CA GLY A 93 -23.57 -11.27 0.33
C GLY A 93 -22.66 -11.36 1.56
N PRO A 94 -22.85 -12.38 2.42
CA PRO A 94 -22.03 -12.58 3.61
C PRO A 94 -20.53 -12.75 3.33
N VAL A 95 -20.17 -13.38 2.20
CA VAL A 95 -18.77 -13.63 1.83
C VAL A 95 -18.06 -12.32 1.51
N ALA A 96 -18.72 -11.39 0.80
CA ALA A 96 -18.22 -10.06 0.53
C ALA A 96 -17.93 -9.27 1.84
N ARG A 97 -18.85 -9.34 2.81
CA ARG A 97 -18.66 -8.70 4.12
C ARG A 97 -17.49 -9.32 4.90
N MET A 98 -17.38 -10.64 4.90
CA MET A 98 -16.27 -11.37 5.53
C MET A 98 -14.93 -10.97 4.91
N ALA A 99 -14.83 -10.97 3.58
CA ALA A 99 -13.60 -10.61 2.87
C ALA A 99 -13.17 -9.16 3.15
N ALA A 100 -14.11 -8.22 3.15
CA ALA A 100 -13.85 -6.83 3.53
C ALA A 100 -13.43 -6.69 5.01
N THR A 101 -14.02 -7.48 5.91
CA THR A 101 -13.65 -7.49 7.33
C THR A 101 -12.22 -7.96 7.53
N MET A 102 -11.83 -9.05 6.84
CA MET A 102 -10.47 -9.56 6.87
C MET A 102 -9.47 -8.55 6.29
N ALA A 103 -9.81 -7.91 5.15
CA ALA A 103 -8.97 -6.88 4.55
C ALA A 103 -8.77 -5.68 5.49
N PHE A 104 -9.82 -5.22 6.17
CA PHE A 104 -9.72 -4.13 7.14
C PHE A 104 -8.79 -4.50 8.30
N ARG A 105 -8.99 -5.68 8.90
CA ARG A 105 -8.17 -6.15 10.03
C ARG A 105 -6.70 -6.29 9.62
N PHE A 106 -6.47 -6.88 8.45
CA PHE A 106 -5.11 -7.03 7.95
C PHE A 106 -4.47 -5.67 7.65
N ALA A 107 -5.21 -4.73 7.07
CA ALA A 107 -4.71 -3.37 6.84
C ALA A 107 -4.30 -2.68 8.15
N ARG A 108 -5.05 -2.87 9.23
CA ARG A 108 -4.69 -2.36 10.56
C ARG A 108 -3.39 -2.98 11.10
N ALA A 109 -3.22 -4.29 10.95
CA ALA A 109 -1.96 -4.95 11.32
C ALA A 109 -0.77 -4.41 10.51
N VAL A 110 -0.96 -4.15 9.21
CA VAL A 110 0.09 -3.53 8.38
C VAL A 110 0.46 -2.14 8.90
N GLU A 111 -0.50 -1.28 9.29
CA GLU A 111 -0.20 0.03 9.89
C GLU A 111 0.61 -0.12 11.18
N GLU A 112 0.27 -1.09 12.01
CA GLU A 112 0.92 -1.35 13.30
C GLU A 112 2.35 -1.88 13.13
N ASP A 113 2.57 -2.81 12.19
CA ASP A 113 3.87 -3.46 11.97
C ASP A 113 4.86 -2.55 11.21
N THR A 114 4.37 -1.69 10.33
CA THR A 114 5.22 -0.87 9.44
C THR A 114 5.30 0.60 9.83
N GLY A 115 4.36 1.09 10.63
CA GLY A 115 4.18 2.52 10.88
C GLY A 115 3.68 3.32 9.67
N LEU A 116 3.39 2.66 8.53
CA LEU A 116 2.80 3.30 7.37
C LEU A 116 1.33 3.62 7.63
N ALA A 117 0.85 4.72 7.06
CA ALA A 117 -0.55 5.10 7.20
C ALA A 117 -1.35 4.58 6.02
N ALA A 118 -2.46 3.90 6.31
CA ALA A 118 -3.34 3.32 5.31
C ALA A 118 -4.37 4.35 4.82
N TYR A 119 -4.59 4.38 3.51
CA TYR A 119 -5.51 5.29 2.85
C TYR A 119 -6.35 4.56 1.80
N ASP A 120 -7.67 4.79 1.83
CA ASP A 120 -8.61 4.28 0.83
C ASP A 120 -8.83 5.39 -0.24
N PRO A 121 -8.26 5.27 -1.45
CA PRO A 121 -8.42 6.26 -2.50
C PRO A 121 -9.83 6.33 -3.09
N GLN A 122 -10.63 5.26 -2.99
CA GLN A 122 -12.02 5.22 -3.45
C GLN A 122 -12.94 6.02 -2.52
N GLN A 123 -12.67 6.02 -1.21
CA GLN A 123 -13.40 6.79 -0.20
C GLN A 123 -12.73 8.10 0.20
N ARG A 124 -11.48 8.32 -0.25
CA ARG A 124 -10.64 9.48 0.09
C ARG A 124 -10.55 9.72 1.60
N THR A 125 -10.42 8.64 2.36
CA THR A 125 -10.40 8.68 3.82
C THR A 125 -9.26 7.78 4.31
N PRO A 126 -8.44 8.23 5.27
CA PRO A 126 -7.46 7.36 5.91
C PRO A 126 -8.14 6.29 6.76
N LEU A 127 -7.51 5.13 6.89
CA LEU A 127 -8.08 3.99 7.59
C LEU A 127 -8.25 4.27 9.08
N ALA A 128 -7.35 5.04 9.69
CA ALA A 128 -7.45 5.47 11.09
C ALA A 128 -8.73 6.29 11.40
N GLU A 129 -9.27 7.02 10.42
CA GLU A 129 -10.54 7.74 10.54
C GLU A 129 -11.74 6.88 10.07
N MET A 130 -11.46 5.74 9.44
CA MET A 130 -12.45 4.84 8.88
C MET A 130 -12.73 3.69 9.84
N GLY A 131 -13.90 3.69 10.48
CA GLY A 131 -14.37 2.50 11.19
C GLY A 131 -14.66 1.33 10.25
N LEU A 132 -14.62 0.10 10.78
CA LEU A 132 -14.86 -1.15 10.05
C LEU A 132 -16.14 -1.11 9.19
N GLU A 133 -17.26 -0.62 9.74
CA GLU A 133 -18.54 -0.58 9.03
C GLU A 133 -18.52 0.40 7.86
N LYS A 134 -17.79 1.52 7.97
CA LYS A 134 -17.61 2.48 6.86
C LYS A 134 -16.77 1.84 5.75
N PHE A 135 -15.70 1.11 6.12
CA PHE A 135 -14.88 0.36 5.17
C PHE A 135 -15.69 -0.68 4.41
N ILE A 136 -16.43 -1.56 5.11
CA ILE A 136 -17.29 -2.58 4.50
C ILE A 136 -18.31 -1.91 3.57
N GLY A 137 -18.97 -0.83 4.01
CA GLY A 137 -19.91 -0.10 3.17
C GLY A 137 -19.29 0.48 1.90
N GLY A 138 -18.05 0.97 1.97
CA GLY A 138 -17.30 1.45 0.82
C GLY A 138 -16.97 0.34 -0.19
N TYR A 139 -16.48 -0.79 0.32
CA TYR A 139 -16.21 -1.98 -0.49
C TYR A 139 -17.48 -2.46 -1.22
N LEU A 140 -18.60 -2.61 -0.51
CA LEU A 140 -19.85 -3.08 -1.12
C LEU A 140 -20.38 -2.12 -2.19
N ARG A 141 -20.32 -0.80 -1.96
CA ARG A 141 -20.66 0.19 -2.98
C ARG A 141 -19.74 0.12 -4.20
N GLY A 142 -18.45 -0.06 -3.99
CA GLY A 142 -17.46 -0.23 -5.07
C GLY A 142 -17.76 -1.48 -5.91
N ARG A 143 -18.10 -2.59 -5.25
CA ARG A 143 -18.53 -3.83 -5.90
C ARG A 143 -19.79 -3.63 -6.74
N ASP A 144 -20.84 -3.02 -6.19
CA ASP A 144 -22.10 -2.84 -6.92
C ASP A 144 -21.90 -1.98 -8.17
N LYS A 145 -21.06 -0.94 -8.08
CA LYS A 145 -20.65 -0.15 -9.25
C LYS A 145 -19.87 -0.97 -10.28
N ALA A 146 -18.92 -1.79 -9.82
CA ALA A 146 -18.14 -2.66 -10.68
C ALA A 146 -19.01 -3.68 -11.43
N LEU A 147 -20.02 -4.23 -10.74
CA LEU A 147 -21.00 -5.15 -11.32
C LEU A 147 -21.89 -4.46 -12.35
N ALA A 148 -22.43 -3.27 -12.03
CA ALA A 148 -23.23 -2.49 -12.97
C ALA A 148 -22.45 -2.12 -14.23
N GLN A 149 -21.16 -1.76 -14.09
CA GLN A 149 -20.28 -1.50 -15.23
C GLN A 149 -20.02 -2.75 -16.08
N ALA A 150 -19.82 -3.91 -15.44
CA ALA A 150 -19.65 -5.17 -16.15
C ALA A 150 -20.92 -5.55 -16.93
N GLN A 151 -22.10 -5.36 -16.34
CA GLN A 151 -23.39 -5.60 -17.00
C GLN A 151 -23.60 -4.65 -18.18
N ALA A 152 -23.27 -3.36 -18.03
CA ALA A 152 -23.39 -2.37 -19.10
C ALA A 152 -22.48 -2.65 -20.31
N ARG A 153 -21.35 -3.34 -20.10
CA ARG A 153 -20.46 -3.78 -21.20
C ARG A 153 -21.01 -4.95 -22.00
N GLY A 154 -22.05 -5.62 -21.52
CA GLY A 154 -22.57 -6.84 -22.11
C GLY A 154 -21.65 -8.05 -21.91
N PRO A 155 -22.08 -9.25 -22.34
CA PRO A 155 -21.24 -10.44 -22.31
C PRO A 155 -19.97 -10.20 -23.14
N VAL A 156 -18.81 -10.51 -22.56
CA VAL A 156 -17.56 -10.57 -23.34
C VAL A 156 -17.75 -11.68 -24.37
N PRO A 157 -17.67 -11.40 -25.68
CA PRO A 157 -17.85 -12.43 -26.69
C PRO A 157 -16.73 -13.48 -26.57
N VAL A 158 -17.06 -14.62 -25.94
CA VAL A 158 -16.18 -15.79 -25.86
C VAL A 158 -16.25 -16.49 -27.21
N GLY A 159 -15.13 -16.53 -27.94
CA GLY A 159 -15.08 -17.17 -29.27
C GLY A 159 -14.90 -16.21 -30.45
N ARG A 160 -14.66 -14.92 -30.23
CA ARG A 160 -13.96 -14.15 -31.27
C ARG A 160 -12.54 -14.73 -31.31
N GLU A 161 -12.23 -15.52 -32.33
CA GLU A 161 -10.88 -16.01 -32.57
C GLU A 161 -9.92 -14.86 -32.30
N LEU A 162 -9.02 -15.04 -31.33
CA LEU A 162 -7.88 -14.14 -31.16
C LEU A 162 -7.29 -13.98 -32.56
N PRO A 163 -7.09 -12.75 -33.07
CA PRO A 163 -6.56 -12.57 -34.41
C PRO A 163 -5.31 -13.43 -34.55
N THR A 164 -5.44 -14.54 -35.28
CA THR A 164 -4.38 -15.48 -35.61
C THR A 164 -3.36 -14.82 -36.54
N ALA A 165 -3.67 -13.62 -37.03
CA ALA A 165 -2.78 -12.74 -37.75
C ALA A 165 -1.78 -12.02 -36.81
N ARG A 166 -0.85 -12.78 -36.24
CA ARG A 166 0.56 -12.38 -36.34
C ARG A 166 1.27 -13.41 -37.19
N SER A 167 1.04 -13.23 -38.49
CA SER A 167 2.01 -13.51 -39.53
C SER A 167 3.40 -13.25 -38.98
N SER A 168 4.17 -14.32 -38.92
CA SER A 168 5.61 -14.34 -38.76
C SER A 168 6.29 -13.66 -39.95
N THR A 169 6.02 -12.39 -40.22
CA THR A 169 7.01 -11.55 -40.90
C THR A 169 8.10 -11.25 -39.88
N ARG A 170 8.93 -12.29 -39.68
CA ARG A 170 10.33 -12.19 -39.27
C ARG A 170 10.92 -11.12 -40.18
N ARG A 171 10.95 -9.87 -39.68
CA ARG A 171 11.67 -8.79 -40.32
C ARG A 171 13.12 -9.25 -40.27
N GLU A 172 13.61 -9.82 -41.37
CA GLU A 172 15.02 -10.11 -41.54
C GLU A 172 15.74 -8.79 -41.31
N LEU A 173 16.40 -8.69 -40.16
CA LEU A 173 17.38 -7.65 -39.93
C LEU A 173 18.44 -7.85 -41.00
N PRO A 174 18.77 -6.81 -41.79
CA PRO A 174 19.85 -6.92 -42.76
C PRO A 174 21.14 -7.33 -42.02
N PRO A 175 21.96 -8.21 -42.62
CA PRO A 175 23.24 -8.58 -42.04
C PRO A 175 24.07 -7.31 -41.83
N GLY A 176 24.36 -7.00 -40.57
CA GLY A 176 25.27 -5.91 -40.22
C GLY A 176 26.66 -6.19 -40.81
N PRO A 177 27.41 -5.15 -41.20
CA PRO A 177 28.73 -5.31 -41.76
C PRO A 177 29.65 -5.99 -40.76
N SER A 178 30.18 -7.14 -41.15
CA SER A 178 31.26 -7.88 -40.50
C SER A 178 32.52 -7.01 -40.45
N GLY A 179 32.69 -6.31 -39.33
CA GLY A 179 33.86 -5.51 -38.99
C GLY A 179 35.05 -6.42 -38.67
N GLY A 180 36.06 -6.35 -39.53
CA GLY A 180 37.28 -7.14 -39.52
C GLY A 180 38.06 -7.16 -38.20
N ALA A 181 38.74 -8.28 -38.06
CA ALA A 181 39.86 -8.52 -37.18
C ALA A 181 40.88 -7.35 -37.15
N ARG A 182 41.32 -7.00 -35.95
CA ARG A 182 42.72 -6.63 -35.70
C ARG A 182 43.22 -7.29 -34.43
N ALA A 183 44.12 -8.24 -34.64
CA ALA A 183 45.11 -8.67 -33.68
C ALA A 183 46.14 -7.55 -33.45
N GLY A 184 46.76 -7.53 -32.27
CA GLY A 184 48.07 -6.91 -32.08
C GLY A 184 48.34 -6.38 -30.68
N GLY A 185 49.20 -7.10 -29.94
CA GLY A 185 50.19 -6.64 -28.93
C GLY A 185 49.66 -5.88 -27.70
N GLU A 186 50.26 -5.90 -26.52
CA GLU A 186 51.43 -6.54 -25.93
C GLU A 186 51.32 -6.30 -24.40
N PRO A 187 52.03 -7.03 -23.54
CA PRO A 187 52.04 -6.81 -22.10
C PRO A 187 53.11 -5.78 -21.71
N GLY A 188 52.68 -4.63 -21.18
CA GLY A 188 53.55 -3.54 -20.73
C GLY A 188 53.39 -3.24 -19.25
N THR A 189 54.52 -3.28 -18.56
CA THR A 189 54.71 -3.18 -17.11
C THR A 189 54.56 -1.75 -16.54
N ARG A 190 54.41 -1.72 -15.20
CA ARG A 190 55.04 -0.76 -14.25
C ARG A 190 54.32 0.55 -13.89
N ARG A 191 54.13 0.72 -12.55
CA ARG A 191 54.30 1.91 -11.66
C ARG A 191 53.68 3.25 -12.14
N GLN A 192 53.14 4.13 -11.31
CA GLN A 192 53.60 4.62 -10.01
C GLN A 192 52.53 5.58 -9.44
N VAL A 193 52.58 5.79 -8.13
CA VAL A 193 51.98 6.86 -7.31
C VAL A 193 51.54 8.16 -8.01
N GLY A 194 50.43 8.71 -7.53
CA GLY A 194 50.01 10.08 -7.80
C GLY A 194 48.85 10.52 -6.90
N SER A 195 49.17 10.88 -5.67
CA SER A 195 48.29 11.67 -4.79
C SER A 195 47.99 13.02 -5.47
N GLY A 196 46.70 13.36 -5.61
CA GLY A 196 46.27 14.62 -6.20
C GLY A 196 45.04 15.16 -5.50
N SER A 197 45.28 15.98 -4.48
CA SER A 197 44.30 16.85 -3.83
C SER A 197 43.72 17.82 -4.86
N GLY A 198 42.40 17.76 -5.07
CA GLY A 198 41.67 18.68 -5.95
C GLY A 198 40.55 19.36 -5.20
N SER A 199 40.89 20.44 -4.51
CA SER A 199 39.94 21.37 -3.88
C SER A 199 39.18 22.13 -4.97
N GLY A 200 37.93 21.75 -5.20
CA GLY A 200 37.00 22.43 -6.11
C GLY A 200 36.00 23.29 -5.33
N SER A 201 36.39 24.53 -5.04
CA SER A 201 35.50 25.57 -4.54
C SER A 201 34.55 26.02 -5.65
N GLY A 202 33.27 25.63 -5.55
CA GLY A 202 32.20 26.09 -6.42
C GLY A 202 31.31 27.12 -5.71
N SER A 203 31.70 28.39 -5.80
CA SER A 203 30.87 29.54 -5.37
C SER A 203 29.73 29.76 -6.37
N GLY A 204 28.52 29.32 -6.02
CA GLY A 204 27.29 29.56 -6.78
C GLY A 204 26.43 30.63 -6.10
N SER A 205 26.85 31.89 -6.18
CA SER A 205 26.04 33.06 -5.83
C SER A 205 24.97 33.29 -6.90
N GLY A 206 23.70 33.24 -6.51
CA GLY A 206 22.58 33.43 -7.44
C GLY A 206 21.30 33.88 -6.75
N SER A 207 21.38 34.99 -6.00
CA SER A 207 20.24 35.69 -5.43
C SER A 207 19.30 36.20 -6.52
N GLY A 208 18.12 35.57 -6.64
CA GLY A 208 17.00 36.02 -7.47
C GLY A 208 15.76 36.26 -6.62
N SER A 209 15.80 37.26 -5.74
CA SER A 209 14.63 37.70 -4.98
C SER A 209 13.67 38.47 -5.89
N LYS A 210 12.48 37.92 -6.14
CA LYS A 210 11.34 38.67 -6.69
C LYS A 210 10.51 39.25 -5.53
N PRO A 211 10.14 40.54 -5.56
CA PRO A 211 9.27 41.13 -4.55
C PRO A 211 7.84 40.61 -4.72
N ARG A 212 7.31 39.96 -3.68
CA ARG A 212 5.91 39.56 -3.61
C ARG A 212 5.10 40.75 -3.08
N LYS A 213 4.21 41.24 -3.95
CA LYS A 213 3.22 42.28 -3.71
C LYS A 213 2.43 42.01 -2.42
N GLU A 214 2.55 42.92 -1.46
CA GLU A 214 1.59 43.08 -0.37
C GLU A 214 0.27 43.58 -0.94
N LEU A 215 -0.82 42.86 -0.67
CA LEU A 215 -2.17 43.38 -0.78
C LEU A 215 -3.01 42.79 0.35
N GLY A 216 -3.50 43.70 1.20
CA GLY A 216 -4.85 43.61 1.74
C GLY A 216 -4.98 42.91 3.09
N GLY A 217 -4.79 43.71 4.15
CA GLY A 217 -5.33 43.40 5.47
C GLY A 217 -6.86 43.31 5.45
N GLY A 218 -7.39 42.27 6.05
CA GLY A 218 -8.79 42.11 6.40
C GLY A 218 -8.87 41.72 7.88
N ALA A 219 -9.34 42.64 8.70
CA ALA A 219 -9.43 42.53 10.15
C ALA A 219 -10.35 41.39 10.63
N PRO A 220 -10.03 40.71 11.75
CA PRO A 220 -10.94 39.78 12.39
C PRO A 220 -12.01 40.53 13.18
N ARG A 221 -13.28 40.30 12.83
CA ARG A 221 -14.41 40.72 13.67
C ARG A 221 -14.50 39.79 14.87
N SER A 222 -14.21 40.37 16.04
CA SER A 222 -14.57 39.88 17.35
C SER A 222 -16.09 39.81 17.50
N GLY A 223 -16.57 38.66 17.94
CA GLY A 223 -17.97 38.41 18.28
C GLY A 223 -18.04 37.54 19.53
N SER A 224 -17.82 38.17 20.69
CA SER A 224 -18.10 37.61 22.01
C SER A 224 -19.59 37.65 22.32
N LYS A 225 -20.09 36.60 23.00
CA LYS A 225 -21.33 36.43 23.82
C LYS A 225 -21.97 35.08 23.46
N ALA A 226 -22.41 34.20 24.36
CA ALA A 226 -22.61 34.22 25.81
C ALA A 226 -22.63 32.74 26.30
N ASP A 227 -22.06 32.45 27.47
CA ASP A 227 -22.74 32.01 28.72
C ASP A 227 -23.18 30.53 28.83
N PRO A 228 -23.26 29.99 30.07
CA PRO A 228 -22.74 28.67 30.40
C PRO A 228 -23.86 27.77 30.94
N GLY A 229 -24.32 26.84 30.11
CA GLY A 229 -25.32 25.85 30.51
C GLY A 229 -24.71 24.69 31.28
N SER A 230 -24.47 24.86 32.58
CA SER A 230 -24.26 23.75 33.52
C SER A 230 -25.44 22.78 33.47
N ARG A 231 -25.26 21.61 32.86
CA ARG A 231 -26.10 20.43 33.08
C ARG A 231 -25.27 19.31 33.70
N LYS A 232 -25.32 19.24 35.03
CA LYS A 232 -25.00 18.04 35.81
C LYS A 232 -25.99 16.93 35.43
N GLY A 233 -25.63 16.13 34.42
CA GLY A 233 -26.28 14.86 34.13
C GLY A 233 -25.60 13.76 34.94
N ARG A 234 -26.30 13.23 35.94
CA ARG A 234 -25.95 11.99 36.65
C ARG A 234 -25.59 10.89 35.65
N SER A 235 -24.38 10.35 35.75
CA SER A 235 -24.07 9.03 35.19
C SER A 235 -24.75 7.96 36.04
N PRO A 236 -25.56 7.06 35.47
CA PRO A 236 -25.94 5.84 36.16
C PRO A 236 -24.73 4.91 36.24
N GLU A 237 -24.44 4.43 37.44
CA GLU A 237 -23.44 3.39 37.69
C GLU A 237 -23.75 2.15 36.84
N PRO A 238 -22.75 1.53 36.18
CA PRO A 238 -22.95 0.24 35.56
C PRO A 238 -23.06 -0.84 36.66
N GLU A 239 -24.24 -1.43 36.78
CA GLU A 239 -24.45 -2.67 37.53
C GLU A 239 -23.46 -3.73 37.04
N THR A 240 -22.51 -4.07 37.89
CA THR A 240 -21.59 -5.18 37.70
C THR A 240 -22.37 -6.48 37.91
N LYS A 241 -23.06 -6.95 36.86
CA LYS A 241 -23.59 -8.32 36.82
C LYS A 241 -22.42 -9.29 36.93
N GLY A 242 -22.36 -9.96 38.08
CA GLY A 242 -21.35 -10.94 38.43
C GLY A 242 -21.12 -11.98 37.34
N LEU A 243 -19.89 -12.00 36.83
CA LEU A 243 -19.37 -13.09 36.01
C LEU A 243 -19.36 -14.35 36.86
N GLN A 244 -20.28 -15.28 36.59
CA GLN A 244 -20.18 -16.64 37.09
C GLN A 244 -18.90 -17.28 36.53
N PRO A 245 -18.05 -17.88 37.36
CA PRO A 245 -16.87 -18.59 36.86
C PRO A 245 -17.29 -19.78 35.98
N PRO A 246 -16.49 -20.11 34.95
CA PRO A 246 -16.80 -21.22 34.07
C PRO A 246 -16.84 -22.53 34.85
N ARG A 247 -17.95 -23.25 34.72
CA ARG A 247 -18.12 -24.60 35.28
C ARG A 247 -17.04 -25.51 34.68
N ARG A 248 -16.21 -26.11 35.54
CA ARG A 248 -15.18 -27.06 35.14
C ARG A 248 -15.80 -28.21 34.34
N PRO A 249 -15.16 -28.65 33.24
CA PRO A 249 -15.60 -29.84 32.52
C PRO A 249 -15.50 -31.07 33.44
N ARG A 250 -16.59 -31.83 33.47
CA ARG A 250 -16.75 -33.05 34.26
C ARG A 250 -15.86 -34.13 33.64
N GLU A 251 -14.82 -34.55 34.36
CA GLU A 251 -13.96 -35.66 33.93
C GLU A 251 -14.79 -36.92 33.77
N LEU A 252 -14.73 -37.52 32.57
CA LEU A 252 -15.34 -38.82 32.30
C LEU A 252 -14.45 -39.92 32.91
N PRO A 253 -15.03 -40.92 33.59
CA PRO A 253 -14.28 -42.02 34.17
C PRO A 253 -13.59 -42.82 33.06
N LYS A 254 -12.27 -42.99 33.19
CA LYS A 254 -11.47 -43.87 32.35
C LYS A 254 -11.94 -45.32 32.58
N GLY A 255 -12.68 -45.84 31.62
CA GLY A 255 -13.06 -47.25 31.57
C GLY A 255 -11.83 -48.13 31.39
N ARG A 256 -11.66 -49.07 32.31
CA ARG A 256 -10.76 -50.22 32.17
C ARG A 256 -11.31 -51.15 31.08
N ARG A 257 -10.47 -51.52 30.12
CA ARG A 257 -10.32 -52.88 29.59
C ARG A 257 -9.08 -52.95 28.71
#